data_AF-A0A0C2GM38-F1
#
_entry.id   AF-A0A0C2GM38-F1
#
_cell.length_a   1.000
_cell.length_b   1.000
_cell.length_c   1.000
_cell.angle_alpha   90.00
_cell.angle_beta   90.00
_cell.angle_gamma   90.00
#
_symmetry.space_group_name_H-M   'P 1'
#
loop_
_entity.id
_entity.type
_entity.pdbx_description
1 polymer ?
#
loop_
_entity_poly.entity_id
_entity_poly.type
_entity_poly.pdbx_seq_one_letter_code
_entity_poly.pdbx_strand_id
1 'polypeptide(L)'
;MYDMAAISLNSLLTGYFWLNGTNYCTNPTLMFVAGSVALGLWCGACMNCFVLVINRLLDVWNKNIMQALFKDGRTYVVLLVPLTYSLYFCFFTTPLLFNSDQTAWFFFTFAPEHDPEMYYNYPHTANNLLIVVVTCLLYVQYSRVLLRHSKVGSGLSWAQKSVRRRIFKI
;
A
#
# COMPACT_ATOMS: atom_id res chain seq x y z
N MET A 1 -8.82 -4.14 -6.06
CA MET A 1 -9.70 -4.60 -4.97
C MET A 1 -9.31 -3.95 -3.64
N TYR A 2 -8.09 -4.13 -3.14
CA TYR A 2 -7.61 -3.45 -1.93
C TYR A 2 -7.86 -1.94 -1.92
N ASP A 3 -7.46 -1.24 -2.98
CA ASP A 3 -7.66 0.21 -3.11
C ASP A 3 -9.13 0.62 -3.02
N MET A 4 -9.99 -0.06 -3.79
CA MET A 4 -11.43 0.20 -3.79
C MET A 4 -12.05 -0.07 -2.43
N ALA A 5 -11.71 -1.18 -1.78
CA ALA A 5 -12.23 -1.53 -0.46
C ALA A 5 -11.74 -0.54 0.61
N ALA A 6 -10.47 -0.13 0.56
CA ALA A 6 -9.89 0.84 1.48
C ALA A 6 -10.59 2.19 1.34
N ILE A 7 -10.83 2.67 0.12
CA ILE A 7 -11.52 3.95 -0.13
C ILE A 7 -12.99 3.86 0.27
N SER A 8 -13.68 2.75 -0.06
CA SER A 8 -15.07 2.56 0.34
C SER A 8 -15.24 2.63 1.86
N LEU A 9 -14.37 1.96 2.63
CA LEU A 9 -14.43 2.05 4.10
C LEU A 9 -13.97 3.43 4.60
N ASN A 10 -12.81 3.92 4.17
CA ASN A 10 -12.28 5.18 4.69
C ASN A 10 -13.11 6.42 4.30
N SER A 11 -13.88 6.38 3.21
CA SER A 11 -14.67 7.54 2.77
C SER A 11 -16.16 7.37 3.04
N LEU A 12 -16.79 6.24 2.65
CA LEU A 12 -18.24 6.07 2.83
C LEU A 12 -18.60 5.78 4.29
N LEU A 13 -17.84 4.91 4.96
CA LEU A 13 -18.11 4.56 6.36
C LEU A 13 -17.77 5.73 7.31
N THR A 14 -16.65 6.41 7.06
CA THR A 14 -16.31 7.67 7.74
C THR A 14 -17.39 8.73 7.55
N GLY A 15 -17.90 8.90 6.33
CA GLY A 15 -19.00 9.83 6.05
C GLY A 15 -20.30 9.45 6.78
N TYR A 16 -20.60 8.15 6.86
CA TYR A 16 -21.73 7.64 7.63
C TYR A 16 -21.60 7.93 9.13
N PHE A 17 -20.42 7.70 9.73
CA PHE A 17 -20.17 8.04 11.13
C PHE A 17 -20.26 9.53 11.40
N TRP A 18 -19.78 10.35 10.46
CA TRP A 18 -19.84 11.80 10.58
C TRP A 18 -21.28 12.33 10.55
N LEU A 19 -22.13 11.84 9.62
CA LEU A 19 -23.54 12.24 9.55
C LEU A 19 -24.34 11.82 10.79
N ASN A 20 -24.01 10.68 11.39
CA ASN A 20 -24.68 10.17 12.58
C ASN A 20 -24.07 10.65 13.90
N GLY A 21 -23.00 11.46 13.89
CA GLY A 21 -22.28 11.86 15.10
C GLY A 21 -21.80 10.67 15.96
N THR A 22 -21.54 9.53 15.33
CA THR A 22 -21.28 8.28 16.05
C THR A 22 -19.84 8.25 16.56
N ASN A 23 -19.68 8.04 17.86
CA ASN A 23 -18.40 7.90 18.54
C ASN A 23 -18.27 6.48 19.09
N TYR A 24 -17.08 6.15 19.60
CA TYR A 24 -16.82 4.85 20.23
C TYR A 24 -17.84 4.52 21.34
N CYS A 25 -18.36 5.53 22.06
CA CYS A 25 -19.33 5.36 23.13
C CYS A 25 -20.75 4.99 22.64
N THR A 26 -21.10 5.28 21.38
CA THR A 26 -22.45 5.03 20.85
C THR A 26 -22.57 3.69 20.13
N ASN A 27 -21.51 3.24 19.44
CA ASN A 27 -21.47 1.93 18.77
C ASN A 27 -20.03 1.36 18.77
N PRO A 28 -19.57 0.76 19.89
CA PRO A 28 -18.18 0.34 20.05
C PRO A 28 -17.80 -0.84 19.13
N THR A 29 -18.70 -1.79 18.90
CA THR A 29 -18.44 -2.99 18.09
C THR A 29 -18.21 -2.65 16.62
N LEU A 30 -19.07 -1.81 16.06
CA LEU A 30 -19.01 -1.41 14.67
C LEU A 30 -17.78 -0.52 14.44
N MET A 31 -17.45 0.38 15.37
CA MET A 31 -16.26 1.22 15.30
C MET A 31 -14.96 0.40 15.36
N PHE A 32 -14.88 -0.57 16.26
CA PHE A 32 -13.72 -1.43 16.42
C PHE A 32 -13.46 -2.28 15.16
N VAL A 33 -14.51 -2.89 14.60
CA VAL A 33 -14.42 -3.71 13.38
C VAL A 33 -14.10 -2.82 12.15
N ALA A 34 -14.74 -1.66 12.04
CA ALA A 34 -14.44 -0.72 10.96
C ALA A 34 -12.98 -0.27 10.98
N GLY A 35 -12.47 0.09 12.17
CA GLY A 35 -11.11 0.54 12.38
C GLY A 35 -10.04 -0.51 12.10
N SER A 36 -10.26 -1.76 12.51
CA SER A 36 -9.32 -2.86 12.24
C SER A 36 -9.25 -3.18 10.75
N VAL A 37 -10.41 -3.27 10.08
CA VAL A 37 -10.48 -3.55 8.65
C VAL A 37 -9.91 -2.39 7.83
N ALA A 38 -10.19 -1.14 8.20
CA ALA A 38 -9.63 0.03 7.53
C ALA A 38 -8.10 0.05 7.60
N LEU A 39 -7.52 -0.22 8.78
CA LEU A 39 -6.08 -0.33 8.99
C LEU A 39 -5.47 -1.47 8.16
N GLY A 40 -6.06 -2.66 8.23
CA GLY A 40 -5.59 -3.83 7.48
C GLY A 40 -5.64 -3.63 5.97
N LEU A 41 -6.69 -2.97 5.45
CA LEU A 41 -6.80 -2.64 4.03
C LEU A 41 -5.81 -1.56 3.60
N TRP A 42 -5.55 -0.56 4.44
CA TRP A 42 -4.53 0.46 4.19
C TRP A 42 -3.15 -0.16 4.05
N CYS A 43 -2.71 -0.93 5.05
CA CYS A 43 -1.42 -1.62 5.02
C CYS A 43 -1.31 -2.60 3.86
N GLY A 44 -2.39 -3.33 3.55
CA GLY A 44 -2.47 -4.22 2.39
C GLY A 44 -2.32 -3.49 1.06
N ALA A 45 -3.01 -2.35 0.89
CA ALA A 45 -2.91 -1.52 -0.31
C ALA A 45 -1.48 -1.02 -0.53
N CYS A 46 -0.82 -0.52 0.53
CA CYS A 46 0.56 -0.07 0.44
C CYS A 46 1.53 -1.19 0.02
N MET A 47 1.39 -2.39 0.60
CA MET A 47 2.21 -3.54 0.20
C MET A 47 1.97 -3.95 -1.25
N ASN A 48 0.73 -3.86 -1.70
CA ASN A 48 0.37 -4.15 -3.08
C ASN A 48 1.02 -3.14 -4.07
N CYS A 49 1.07 -1.86 -3.70
CA CYS A 49 1.80 -0.86 -4.47
C CYS A 49 3.29 -1.20 -4.61
N PHE A 50 3.94 -1.71 -3.55
CA PHE A 50 5.32 -2.17 -3.64
C PHE A 50 5.52 -3.31 -4.63
N VAL A 51 4.67 -4.33 -4.54
CA VAL A 51 4.71 -5.47 -5.48
C VAL A 51 4.60 -4.99 -6.93
N LEU A 52 3.69 -4.04 -7.21
CA LEU A 52 3.51 -3.49 -8.54
C LEU A 52 4.73 -2.69 -9.04
N VAL A 53 5.33 -1.87 -8.18
CA VAL A 53 6.54 -1.11 -8.53
C VAL A 53 7.73 -2.06 -8.79
N ILE A 54 7.92 -3.08 -7.96
CA ILE A 54 8.97 -4.09 -8.15
C ILE A 54 8.75 -4.85 -9.46
N ASN A 55 7.50 -5.26 -9.76
CA ASN A 55 7.17 -5.93 -11.01
C ASN A 55 7.58 -5.08 -12.22
N ARG A 56 7.23 -3.79 -12.22
CA ARG A 56 7.56 -2.86 -13.30
C ARG A 56 9.07 -2.60 -13.40
N LEU A 57 9.78 -2.55 -12.28
CA LEU A 57 11.23 -2.39 -12.25
C LEU A 57 11.95 -3.62 -12.83
N LEU A 58 11.49 -4.83 -12.48
CA LEU A 58 12.05 -6.08 -12.97
C LEU A 58 11.81 -6.26 -14.48
N ASP A 59 10.66 -5.84 -15.00
CA ASP A 59 10.40 -5.88 -16.46
C ASP A 59 11.42 -5.03 -17.25
N VAL A 60 11.83 -3.89 -16.69
CA VAL A 60 12.83 -2.99 -17.31
C VAL A 60 14.26 -3.49 -17.08
N TRP A 61 14.58 -3.98 -15.89
CA TRP A 61 15.94 -4.35 -15.52
C TRP A 61 16.35 -5.74 -16.03
N ASN A 62 15.51 -6.76 -15.81
CA ASN A 62 15.82 -8.12 -16.18
C ASN A 62 14.56 -9.01 -16.33
N LYS A 63 14.17 -9.23 -17.58
CA LYS A 63 13.01 -10.05 -17.94
C LYS A 63 13.11 -11.50 -17.46
N ASN A 64 14.32 -12.05 -17.27
CA ASN A 64 14.50 -13.42 -16.79
C ASN A 64 14.09 -13.55 -15.32
N ILE A 65 14.43 -12.56 -14.48
CA ILE A 65 14.04 -12.55 -13.06
C ILE A 65 12.54 -12.26 -12.93
N MET A 66 12.02 -11.34 -13.74
CA MET A 66 10.57 -11.10 -13.82
C MET A 66 9.81 -12.39 -14.15
N GLN A 67 10.25 -13.14 -15.17
CA GLN A 67 9.64 -14.44 -15.48
C GLN A 67 9.88 -15.50 -14.40
N ALA A 68 10.98 -15.44 -13.63
CA ALA A 68 11.15 -16.36 -12.52
C ALA A 68 10.14 -16.09 -11.39
N LEU A 69 9.86 -14.82 -11.08
CA LEU A 69 9.00 -14.38 -9.97
C LEU A 69 7.51 -14.31 -10.30
N PHE A 70 7.15 -13.81 -11.49
CA PHE A 70 5.77 -13.46 -11.86
C PHE A 70 5.16 -14.35 -12.96
N LYS A 71 5.86 -15.39 -13.41
CA LYS A 71 5.30 -16.31 -14.41
C LYS A 71 4.33 -17.32 -13.78
N ASP A 72 3.26 -17.60 -14.53
CA ASP A 72 2.21 -18.56 -14.19
C ASP A 72 1.53 -18.26 -12.84
N GLY A 73 1.24 -19.30 -12.05
CA GLY A 73 0.55 -19.21 -10.76
C GLY A 73 1.36 -18.54 -9.63
N ARG A 74 2.65 -18.21 -9.85
CA ARG A 74 3.51 -17.61 -8.81
C ARG A 74 3.09 -16.19 -8.44
N THR A 75 2.45 -15.47 -9.36
CA THR A 75 1.89 -14.15 -9.07
C THR A 75 0.84 -14.21 -7.97
N TYR A 76 0.06 -15.30 -7.86
CA TYR A 76 -0.87 -15.49 -6.75
C TYR A 76 -0.14 -15.65 -5.41
N VAL A 77 1.03 -16.31 -5.40
CA VAL A 77 1.87 -16.42 -4.20
C VAL A 77 2.42 -15.05 -3.79
N VAL A 78 2.83 -14.22 -4.75
CA VAL A 78 3.27 -12.85 -4.47
C VAL A 78 2.10 -11.99 -3.94
N LEU A 79 0.89 -12.18 -4.47
CA LEU A 79 -0.34 -11.52 -3.99
C LEU A 79 -0.81 -12.03 -2.61
N LEU A 80 -0.41 -13.22 -2.19
CA LEU A 80 -0.65 -13.72 -0.83
C LEU A 80 0.16 -12.92 0.21
N VAL A 81 1.27 -12.29 -0.17
CA VAL A 81 2.08 -11.49 0.76
C VAL A 81 1.31 -10.25 1.26
N PRO A 82 0.75 -9.38 0.38
CA PRO A 82 -0.14 -8.30 0.82
C PRO A 82 -1.36 -8.79 1.62
N LEU A 83 -1.92 -9.95 1.26
CA LEU A 83 -3.07 -10.57 1.95
C LEU A 83 -2.75 -10.95 3.39
N THR A 84 -1.66 -11.69 3.59
CA THR A 84 -1.22 -12.12 4.93
C THR A 84 -0.78 -10.95 5.78
N TYR A 85 -0.13 -9.94 5.18
CA TYR A 85 0.24 -8.71 5.85
C TYR A 85 -0.99 -7.90 6.28
N SER A 86 -1.98 -7.77 5.40
CA SER A 86 -3.27 -7.14 5.70
C SER A 86 -4.00 -7.83 6.86
N LEU A 87 -4.06 -9.16 6.84
CA LEU A 87 -4.69 -9.96 7.89
C LEU A 87 -3.94 -9.82 9.23
N TYR A 88 -2.60 -9.80 9.21
CA TYR A 88 -1.80 -9.57 10.41
C TYR A 88 -2.15 -8.23 11.06
N PHE A 89 -2.19 -7.15 10.29
CA PHE A 89 -2.58 -5.82 10.81
C PHE A 89 -4.05 -5.74 11.22
N CYS A 90 -4.94 -6.53 10.62
CA CYS A 90 -6.35 -6.54 10.97
C CYS A 90 -6.62 -7.25 12.32
N PHE A 91 -5.86 -8.31 12.65
CA PHE A 91 -6.10 -9.12 13.86
C PHE A 91 -5.14 -8.84 15.02
N PHE A 92 -3.88 -8.48 14.76
CA PHE A 92 -2.83 -8.38 15.77
C PHE A 92 -2.43 -6.94 16.13
N THR A 93 -2.98 -5.93 15.45
CA THR A 93 -2.68 -4.51 15.70
C THR A 93 -3.90 -3.81 16.28
N THR A 94 -3.68 -2.81 17.14
CA THR A 94 -4.76 -2.03 17.76
C THR A 94 -5.55 -1.28 16.67
N PRO A 95 -6.88 -1.33 16.64
CA PRO A 95 -7.66 -0.68 15.59
C PRO A 95 -7.64 0.84 15.71
N LEU A 96 -7.94 1.50 14.59
CA LEU A 96 -8.19 2.94 14.53
C LEU A 96 -9.60 3.24 15.06
N LEU A 97 -9.75 4.30 15.83
CA LEU A 97 -11.03 4.73 16.39
C LEU A 97 -11.40 6.08 15.78
N PHE A 98 -12.54 6.13 15.08
CA PHE A 98 -13.04 7.37 14.52
C PHE A 98 -13.67 8.24 15.60
N ASN A 99 -13.28 9.52 15.64
CA ASN A 99 -13.94 10.54 16.46
C ASN A 99 -14.65 11.52 15.54
N SER A 100 -15.98 11.65 15.70
CA SER A 100 -16.80 12.57 14.91
C SER A 100 -16.48 14.03 15.19
N ASP A 101 -16.08 14.37 16.42
CA ASP A 101 -15.83 15.77 16.82
C ASP A 101 -14.57 16.34 16.14
N GLN A 102 -13.59 15.48 15.90
CA GLN A 102 -12.34 15.84 15.22
C GLN A 102 -12.30 15.36 13.77
N THR A 103 -13.36 14.69 13.30
CA THR A 103 -13.49 14.15 11.92
C THR A 103 -12.28 13.32 11.46
N ALA A 104 -11.63 12.63 12.41
CA ALA A 104 -10.38 11.93 12.16
C ALA A 104 -10.32 10.61 12.93
N TRP A 105 -9.46 9.72 12.43
CA TRP A 105 -9.19 8.41 13.03
C TRP A 105 -7.97 8.50 13.93
N PHE A 106 -8.13 8.10 15.19
CA PHE A 106 -7.08 8.14 16.20
C PHE A 106 -6.79 6.75 16.74
N PHE A 107 -5.59 6.57 17.29
CA PHE A 107 -5.21 5.33 17.99
C PHE A 107 -5.70 5.28 19.43
N PHE A 108 -6.21 6.40 19.95
CA PHE A 108 -6.69 6.53 21.32
C PHE A 108 -8.12 7.07 21.34
N THR A 109 -8.86 6.73 22.41
CA THR A 109 -10.18 7.32 22.69
C THR A 109 -10.02 8.57 23.53
N PHE A 110 -10.80 9.62 23.25
CA PHE A 110 -10.87 10.85 24.06
C PHE A 110 -11.72 10.68 25.34
N ALA A 111 -11.67 9.50 25.98
CA ALA A 111 -12.37 9.27 27.24
C ALA A 111 -11.65 10.05 28.38
N PRO A 112 -12.39 10.65 29.34
CA PRO A 112 -11.77 11.29 30.50
C PRO A 112 -10.97 10.25 31.31
N GLU A 113 -9.80 10.65 31.85
CA GLU A 113 -8.93 9.84 32.75
C GLU A 113 -8.16 8.67 32.12
N HIS A 114 -7.83 8.68 30.82
CA HIS A 114 -6.93 7.68 30.21
C HIS A 114 -5.68 8.29 29.59
N ASP A 115 -4.53 7.66 29.82
CA ASP A 115 -3.24 8.04 29.24
C ASP A 115 -3.19 7.75 27.73
N PRO A 116 -3.06 8.77 26.86
CA PRO A 116 -3.03 8.61 25.41
C PRO A 116 -1.76 7.90 24.90
N GLU A 117 -0.73 7.78 25.72
CA GLU A 117 0.55 7.13 25.37
C GLU A 117 0.46 5.60 25.35
N MET A 118 -0.53 5.00 26.04
CA MET A 118 -0.65 3.54 26.17
C MET A 118 -1.14 2.85 24.88
N TYR A 119 -1.68 3.61 23.92
CA TYR A 119 -2.30 3.08 22.70
C TYR A 119 -1.51 3.39 21.41
N TYR A 120 -0.25 3.81 21.53
CA TYR A 120 0.58 4.07 20.35
C TYR A 120 0.86 2.77 19.57
N ASN A 121 0.32 2.67 18.36
CA ASN A 121 0.68 1.61 17.44
C ASN A 121 2.06 1.87 16.80
N TYR A 122 3.12 1.60 17.56
CA TYR A 122 4.49 1.51 17.03
C TYR A 122 4.61 0.73 15.70
N PRO A 123 3.97 -0.45 15.53
CA PRO A 123 4.03 -1.17 14.25
C PRO A 123 3.37 -0.43 13.08
N HIS A 124 2.29 0.31 13.30
CA HIS A 124 1.67 1.11 12.24
C HIS A 124 2.51 2.34 11.88
N THR A 125 3.04 3.06 12.87
CA THR A 125 3.92 4.22 12.65
C THR A 125 5.20 3.79 11.91
N ALA A 126 5.80 2.67 12.31
CA ALA A 126 6.94 2.09 11.62
C ALA A 126 6.58 1.69 10.18
N ASN A 127 5.41 1.08 9.95
CA ASN A 127 4.94 0.71 8.63
C ASN A 127 4.73 1.94 7.73
N ASN A 128 4.05 2.98 8.21
CA ASN A 128 3.86 4.24 7.46
C ASN A 128 5.20 4.90 7.12
N LEU A 129 6.15 4.93 8.05
CA LEU A 129 7.49 5.47 7.79
C LEU A 129 8.26 4.63 6.76
N LEU A 130 8.23 3.30 6.91
CA LEU A 130 8.83 2.37 5.96
C LEU A 130 8.22 2.52 4.57
N ILE A 131 6.90 2.65 4.48
CA ILE A 131 6.20 2.83 3.21
C ILE A 131 6.73 4.07 2.50
N VAL A 132 6.81 5.21 3.17
CA VAL A 132 7.30 6.46 2.58
C VAL A 132 8.76 6.32 2.14
N VAL A 133 9.64 5.81 3.02
CA VAL A 133 11.07 5.69 2.71
C VAL A 133 11.32 4.73 1.54
N VAL A 134 10.71 3.54 1.58
CA VAL A 134 10.92 2.49 0.56
C VAL A 134 10.29 2.92 -0.78
N THR A 135 9.12 3.57 -0.78
CA THR A 135 8.51 4.05 -2.04
C THR A 135 9.38 5.11 -2.69
N CYS A 136 9.86 6.10 -1.92
CA CYS A 136 10.78 7.11 -2.43
C CYS A 136 12.04 6.48 -3.03
N LEU A 137 12.67 5.54 -2.33
CA LEU A 137 13.86 4.85 -2.84
C LEU A 137 13.57 4.09 -4.13
N LEU A 138 12.51 3.28 -4.16
CA LEU A 138 12.14 2.49 -5.34
C LEU A 138 11.80 3.38 -6.55
N TYR A 139 11.06 4.46 -6.35
CA TYR A 139 10.74 5.41 -7.43
C TYR A 139 11.96 6.14 -7.96
N VAL A 140 12.89 6.54 -7.09
CA VAL A 140 14.16 7.14 -7.50
C VAL A 140 14.97 6.13 -8.32
N GLN A 141 15.09 4.87 -7.87
CA GLN A 141 15.81 3.85 -8.64
C GLN A 141 15.13 3.54 -9.98
N TYR A 142 13.81 3.41 -9.99
CA TYR A 142 13.03 3.21 -11.20
C TYR A 142 13.25 4.34 -12.22
N SER A 143 13.20 5.60 -11.75
CA SER A 143 13.45 6.77 -12.61
C SER A 143 14.89 6.79 -13.14
N ARG A 144 15.89 6.44 -12.32
CA ARG A 144 17.29 6.33 -12.76
C ARG A 144 17.49 5.26 -13.82
N VAL A 145 16.88 4.09 -13.65
CA VAL A 145 16.96 2.97 -14.61
C VAL A 145 16.30 3.36 -15.93
N LEU A 146 15.10 3.94 -15.89
CA LEU A 146 14.43 4.46 -17.08
C LEU A 146 15.26 5.51 -17.81
N LEU A 147 15.84 6.49 -17.09
CA LEU A 147 16.67 7.53 -17.69
C LEU A 147 17.94 6.95 -18.33
N ARG A 148 18.57 5.94 -17.71
CA ARG A 148 19.71 5.23 -18.31
C ARG A 148 19.30 4.51 -19.59
N HIS A 149 18.17 3.82 -19.59
CA HIS A 149 17.65 3.14 -20.79
C HIS A 149 17.27 4.13 -21.91
N SER A 150 16.70 5.29 -21.55
CA SER A 150 16.35 6.36 -22.49
C SER A 150 17.60 7.01 -23.09
N LYS A 151 18.64 7.28 -22.29
CA LYS A 151 19.93 7.82 -22.78
C LYS A 151 20.67 6.85 -23.70
N VAL A 152 20.65 5.54 -23.38
CA VAL A 152 21.17 4.51 -24.30
C VAL A 152 20.37 4.49 -25.61
N GLY A 153 19.05 4.70 -25.56
CA GLY A 153 18.21 4.83 -26.74
C GLY A 153 18.43 6.13 -27.54
N SER A 154 18.84 7.23 -26.92
CA SER A 154 19.10 8.51 -27.59
C SER A 154 20.51 8.58 -28.21
N GLY A 155 21.48 7.84 -27.66
CA GLY A 155 22.82 7.71 -28.23
C GLY A 155 22.94 6.67 -29.36
N LEU A 156 21.89 5.89 -29.62
CA LEU A 156 21.87 4.87 -30.67
C LEU A 156 21.54 5.49 -32.03
N SER A 157 22.38 5.23 -33.04
CA SER A 157 22.13 5.61 -34.44
C SER A 157 20.82 4.98 -34.96
N TRP A 158 20.14 5.65 -35.89
CA TRP A 158 18.85 5.21 -36.46
C TRP A 158 18.88 3.75 -36.96
N ALA A 159 20.02 3.29 -37.46
CA ALA A 159 20.26 1.91 -37.87
C ALA A 159 20.17 0.91 -36.70
N GLN A 160 20.73 1.24 -35.54
CA GLN A 160 20.70 0.39 -34.35
C GLN A 160 19.29 0.35 -33.71
N LYS A 161 18.54 1.46 -33.80
CA LYS A 161 17.11 1.50 -33.42
C LYS A 161 16.23 0.61 -34.31
N SER A 162 16.54 0.53 -35.60
CA SER A 162 15.85 -0.33 -36.57
C SER A 162 16.13 -1.82 -36.30
N VAL A 163 17.40 -2.17 -36.05
CA VAL A 163 17.81 -3.55 -35.74
C VAL A 163 17.22 -4.04 -34.40
N ARG A 164 17.21 -3.20 -33.36
CA ARG A 164 16.63 -3.55 -32.05
C ARG A 164 15.11 -3.80 -32.12
N ARG A 165 14.37 -3.12 -33.00
CA ARG A 165 12.94 -3.38 -33.23
C ARG A 165 12.69 -4.67 -34.01
N ARG A 166 13.62 -5.13 -34.86
CA ARG A 166 13.49 -6.41 -35.58
C ARG A 166 13.78 -7.62 -34.68
N ILE A 167 14.75 -7.50 -33.78
CA ILE A 167 15.12 -8.59 -32.85
C ILE A 167 14.01 -8.88 -31.82
N PHE A 168 13.25 -7.87 -31.39
CA PHE A 168 12.15 -8.03 -30.43
C PHE A 168 10.84 -8.55 -31.05
N LYS A 169 10.85 -8.94 -32.33
CA LYS A 169 9.68 -9.39 -33.10
C LYS A 169 9.79 -10.84 -33.62
N ILE A 170 10.82 -11.57 -33.18
CA ILE A 170 11.00 -13.02 -33.33
C ILE A 170 10.85 -13.64 -31.95
#